data_AF-A0A2P8K911-F1
#
_entry.id   AF-A0A2P8K911-F1
#
_cell.length_a   1.000
_cell.length_b   1.000
_cell.length_c   1.000
_cell.angle_alpha   90.00
_cell.angle_beta   90.00
_cell.angle_gamma   90.00
#
_symmetry.space_group_name_H-M   'P 1'
#
loop_
_entity.id
_entity.type
_entity.pdbx_description
1 polymer ?
#
loop_
_entity_poly.entity_id
_entity_poly.type
_entity_poly.pdbx_seq_one_letter_code
_entity_poly.pdbx_strand_id
1 'polypeptide(L)' 'MSGRGRLALSVNELETGEYHYVLLEAVTEPGELLCYRPKEIDEKAHATSLQAWFAGVGAVRRLEANRGQP' A
#
# COMPACT_ATOMS: atom_id res chain seq x y z
N MET A 1 16.75 -7.08 -4.33
CA MET A 1 16.35 -6.09 -5.37
C MET A 1 14.87 -5.79 -5.23
N SER A 2 14.40 -4.53 -5.36
CA SER A 2 12.96 -4.25 -5.29
C SER A 2 12.25 -4.77 -6.53
N GLY A 3 11.13 -5.47 -6.36
CA GLY A 3 10.28 -5.95 -7.44
C GLY A 3 9.50 -4.79 -8.04
N ARG A 4 10.19 -3.90 -8.77
CA ARG A 4 9.61 -2.71 -9.41
C ARG A 4 8.32 -3.10 -10.14
N GLY A 5 7.19 -2.55 -9.71
CA GLY A 5 5.89 -2.73 -10.38
C GLY A 5 4.87 -3.60 -9.64
N ARG A 6 5.28 -4.43 -8.68
CA ARG A 6 4.34 -5.28 -7.93
C ARG A 6 3.99 -4.63 -6.59
N LEU A 7 2.88 -3.92 -6.57
CA LEU A 7 2.31 -3.31 -5.37
C LEU A 7 1.23 -4.21 -4.79
N ALA A 8 1.06 -4.17 -3.47
CA ALA A 8 -0.11 -4.69 -2.78
C ALA A 8 -0.65 -3.60 -1.86
N LEU A 9 -1.97 -3.55 -1.69
CA LEU A 9 -2.63 -2.61 -0.80
C LEU A 9 -3.42 -3.41 0.23
N SER A 10 -3.24 -3.07 1.50
CA SER A 10 -4.04 -3.62 2.60
C SER A 10 -4.74 -2.49 3.35
N VAL A 11 -5.86 -2.81 3.98
CA VAL A 11 -6.54 -1.94 4.93
C VAL A 11 -6.66 -2.72 6.24
N ASN A 12 -6.24 -2.10 7.33
CA ASN A 12 -6.23 -2.70 8.66
C ASN A 12 -6.95 -1.78 9.64
N GLU A 13 -7.67 -2.38 10.58
CA GLU A 13 -8.22 -1.69 11.73
C GLU A 13 -7.18 -1.77 12.85
N LEU A 14 -6.56 -0.64 13.19
CA LEU A 14 -5.48 -0.60 14.21
C LEU A 14 -6.06 -0.40 15.61
N GLU A 15 -7.09 0.44 15.70
CA GLU A 15 -7.96 0.62 16.86
C GLU A 15 -9.42 0.50 16.42
N THR A 16 -10.33 0.25 17.36
CA THR A 16 -11.75 0.08 17.01
C THR A 16 -12.31 1.33 16.33
N GLY A 17 -12.76 1.19 15.09
CA GLY A 17 -13.26 2.27 14.25
C GLY A 17 -12.18 3.09 13.52
N GLU A 18 -10.90 2.72 13.65
CA GLU A 18 -9.77 3.41 13.03
C GLU A 18 -9.12 2.55 11.94
N TYR A 19 -9.43 2.88 10.69
CA TYR A 19 -8.96 2.14 9.53
C TYR A 19 -7.80 2.87 8.83
N HIS A 20 -6.73 2.14 8.55
CA HIS A 20 -5.54 2.65 7.87
C HIS A 20 -5.22 1.80 6.66
N TYR A 21 -4.77 2.42 5.56
CA TYR A 21 -4.16 1.65 4.48
C TYR A 21 -2.66 1.44 4.70
N VAL A 22 -2.13 0.33 4.19
CA VAL A 22 -0.69 0.12 4.05
C VAL A 22 -0.42 -0.29 2.62
N LEU A 23 0.40 0.52 1.95
CA LEU A 23 0.92 0.19 0.64
C LEU A 23 2.21 -0.58 0.80
N LEU A 24 2.26 -1.72 0.12
CA LEU A 24 3.35 -2.67 0.14
C LEU A 24 4.01 -2.72 -1.24
N GLU A 25 5.32 -2.92 -1.28
CA GLU A 25 6.04 -3.25 -2.51
C GLU A 25 6.68 -4.63 -2.41
N ALA A 26 6.58 -5.39 -3.49
CA ALA A 26 7.22 -6.69 -3.58
C ALA A 26 8.74 -6.54 -3.50
N VAL A 27 9.36 -7.44 -2.76
CA VAL A 27 10.81 -7.57 -2.70
C VAL A 27 11.22 -8.87 -3.38
N THR A 28 12.37 -8.85 -4.04
CA THR A 28 12.96 -10.09 -4.56
C THR A 28 13.68 -10.77 -3.42
N GLU A 29 13.06 -11.79 -2.86
CA GLU A 29 13.66 -12.73 -1.90
C GLU A 29 13.82 -14.10 -2.57
N PRO A 30 14.89 -14.85 -2.28
CA PRO A 30 15.03 -16.22 -2.77
C PRO A 30 13.97 -17.12 -2.11
N GLY A 31 13.04 -17.67 -2.89
CA GLY A 31 12.01 -18.62 -2.44
C GLY A 31 10.73 -18.59 -3.26
N GLU A 32 9.75 -19.43 -2.91
CA GLU A 32 8.42 -19.50 -3.55
C GLU A 32 7.41 -18.50 -2.96
N LEU A 33 7.78 -17.80 -1.88
CA LEU A 33 6.88 -16.88 -1.18
C LEU A 33 6.89 -15.50 -1.84
N LEU A 34 5.70 -14.91 -1.98
CA LEU A 34 5.58 -13.49 -2.33
C LEU A 34 5.92 -12.64 -1.11
N CYS A 35 7.13 -12.11 -1.08
CA CYS A 35 7.60 -11.23 -0.01
C CYS A 35 7.28 -9.78 -0.33
N TYR A 36 6.73 -9.07 0.66
CA TYR A 36 6.36 -7.66 0.56
C TYR A 36 6.96 -6.88 1.73
N ARG A 37 7.31 -5.62 1.49
CA ARG A 37 7.69 -4.67 2.56
C ARG A 37 6.80 -3.43 2.54
N PRO A 38 6.56 -2.78 3.69
CA PRO A 38 5.91 -1.48 3.74
C PRO A 38 6.63 -0.44 2.88
N LYS A 39 5.86 0.28 2.08
CA LYS A 39 6.32 1.40 1.26
C LYS A 39 5.76 2.72 1.79
N GLU A 40 4.47 2.74 2.11
CA GLU A 40 3.73 3.88 2.64
C GLU A 40 2.71 3.34 3.64
N ILE A 41 2.63 3.98 4.80
CA ILE A 41 1.65 3.68 5.84
C ILE A 41 0.82 4.94 6.00
N ASP A 42 -0.49 4.76 6.04
CA ASP A 42 -1.43 5.86 6.20
C ASP A 42 -1.24 6.59 7.53
N GLU A 43 -0.95 7.89 7.46
CA GLU A 43 -0.70 8.73 8.64
C GLU A 43 -1.98 9.07 9.40
N LYS A 44 -3.15 8.94 8.78
CA LYS A 44 -4.42 9.37 9.36
C LYS A 44 -5.45 8.25 9.34
N ALA A 45 -6.07 8.01 10.50
CA ALA A 45 -7.18 7.07 10.61
C ALA A 45 -8.40 7.53 9.78
N HIS A 46 -9.04 6.57 9.14
CA HIS A 46 -10.32 6.73 8.47
C HIS A 46 -11.45 6.11 9.30
N ALA A 47 -12.64 6.70 9.24
CA ALA A 47 -13.80 6.25 10.01
C ALA A 47 -14.43 4.96 9.45
N THR A 48 -14.07 4.56 8.23
CA THR A 48 -14.56 3.31 7.61
C THR A 48 -13.46 2.67 6.77
N SER A 49 -13.48 1.35 6.67
CA SER A 49 -12.57 0.60 5.80
C SER A 49 -12.64 1.04 4.35
N LEU A 50 -13.83 1.42 3.85
CA LEU A 50 -14.03 1.91 2.49
C LEU A 50 -13.30 3.23 2.23
N GLN A 51 -13.30 4.16 3.18
CA GLN A 51 -12.55 5.41 3.08
C GLN A 51 -11.04 5.15 3.00
N ALA A 52 -10.52 4.25 3.84
CA ALA A 52 -9.12 3.84 3.81
C ALA A 52 -8.76 3.16 2.46
N TRP A 53 -9.66 2.33 1.91
CA TRP A 53 -9.47 1.75 0.58
C TRP A 53 -9.34 2.82 -0.51
N PHE A 54 -10.23 3.82 -0.53
CA PHE A 54 -10.14 4.90 -1.51
C PHE A 54 -8.88 5.74 -1.37
N ALA A 55 -8.48 6.06 -0.13
CA ALA A 55 -7.22 6.75 0.13
C ALA A 55 -6.01 5.95 -0.39
N GLY A 56 -5.98 4.66 -0.09
CA GLY A 56 -4.92 3.75 -0.57
C GLY A 56 -4.89 3.58 -2.09
N VAL A 57 -6.04 3.47 -2.75
CA VAL A 57 -6.11 3.47 -4.23
C VAL A 57 -5.60 4.79 -4.80
N GLY A 58 -5.89 5.91 -4.14
CA GLY A 58 -5.31 7.21 -4.46
C GLY A 58 -3.78 7.20 -4.41
N ALA A 59 -3.19 6.60 -3.37
CA ALA A 59 -1.74 6.45 -3.23
C ALA A 59 -1.12 5.62 -4.37
N VAL A 60 -1.74 4.48 -4.72
CA VAL A 60 -1.32 3.67 -5.86
C VAL A 60 -1.33 4.49 -7.15
N ARG A 61 -2.41 5.23 -7.43
CA ARG A 61 -2.52 6.06 -8.64
C ARG A 61 -1.46 7.17 -8.70
N ARG A 62 -1.16 7.83 -7.57
CA ARG A 62 -0.08 8.84 -7.50
C ARG A 62 1.27 8.23 -7.87
N LEU A 63 1.57 7.04 -7.36
CA LEU A 63 2.83 6.35 -7.65
C LEU A 63 2.96 5.93 -9.11
N GLU A 64 1.88 5.43 -9.71
CA GLU A 64 1.88 5.08 -11.14
C GLU A 64 1.98 6.34 -12.02
N ALA A 65 1.33 7.46 -11.65
CA ALA A 65 1.47 8.72 -12.38
C ALA A 65 2.92 9.24 -12.36
N ASN A 66 3.59 9.15 -11.20
CA ASN A 66 4.98 9.57 -11.05
C ASN A 66 5.98 8.65 -11.80
N ARG A 67 5.58 7.43 -12.20
CA ARG A 67 6.39 6.57 -13.07
C ARG A 67 6.37 7.01 -14.54
N GLY A 68 5.35 7.76 -14.95
CA GLY A 68 5.18 8.25 -16.31
C GLY A 68 5.92 9.56 -16.61
N GLN A 69 6.56 10.18 -15.61
CA GLN A 69 7.41 11.34 -15.82
C GLN A 69 8.86 10.89 -16.12
N PRO A 70 9.45 11.36 -17.24
CA PRO A 70 10.81 11.01 -17.65
C PRO A 70 11.87 11.47 -16.65
#